data_AF-A0A165ZD81-F1
#
_entry.id   AF-A0A165ZD81-F1
#
_cell.length_a   1.000
_cell.length_b   1.000
_cell.length_c   1.000
_cell.angle_alpha   90.00
_cell.angle_beta   90.00
_cell.angle_gamma   90.00
#
_symmetry.space_group_name_H-M   'P 1'
#
loop_
_entity.id
_entity.type
_entity.pdbx_description
1 polymer ?
#
loop_
_entity_poly.entity_id
_entity_poly.type
_entity_poly.pdbx_seq_one_letter_code
_entity_poly.pdbx_strand_id
1 'polypeptide(L)'
;MQRRTWVRVGGSATDSTADITRIQKSWSKDRKICFKFFTEVLGTGIPSERSADSCVPFACCLYSVKFPETLCILYYTLIQRCSFDEFCEAYTTSSLIALMDRKGLYQERSVMGPDFETVLSQSPRRISSVWYLRAYAHCQDAVPDLRHLVPYGFGNTQDLKEMERLRLFYCKLFKAELIPSLELLEAANGGRLFE
;
A
#
# COMPACT_ATOMS: atom_id res chain seq x y z
N MET A 1 -20.48 2.32 -1.83
CA MET A 1 -19.34 3.23 -1.54
C MET A 1 -18.83 3.96 -2.77
N GLN A 2 -18.56 3.27 -3.90
CA GLN A 2 -18.04 3.89 -5.15
C GLN A 2 -18.75 5.18 -5.60
N ARG A 3 -20.08 5.25 -5.59
CA ARG A 3 -20.83 6.48 -5.94
C ARG A 3 -20.62 7.63 -4.95
N ARG A 4 -20.50 7.35 -3.65
CA ARG A 4 -20.22 8.38 -2.64
C ARG A 4 -18.84 8.98 -2.87
N THR A 5 -17.85 8.13 -3.14
CA THR A 5 -16.51 8.58 -3.53
C THR A 5 -16.55 9.39 -4.82
N TRP A 6 -17.29 8.92 -5.83
CA TRP A 6 -17.44 9.59 -7.12
C TRP A 6 -17.89 11.05 -6.95
N VAL A 7 -18.95 11.28 -6.19
CA VAL A 7 -19.44 12.63 -5.89
C VAL A 7 -18.40 13.43 -5.11
N ARG A 8 -17.76 12.81 -4.11
CA ARG A 8 -16.72 13.46 -3.29
C ARG A 8 -15.53 13.95 -4.10
N VAL A 9 -15.17 13.24 -5.17
CA VAL A 9 -14.04 13.61 -6.05
C VAL A 9 -14.46 14.51 -7.22
N GLY A 10 -15.69 15.05 -7.21
CA GLY A 10 -16.19 16.00 -8.21
C GLY A 10 -16.98 15.38 -9.37
N GLY A 11 -17.30 14.09 -9.30
CA GLY A 11 -18.17 13.41 -10.26
C GLY A 11 -19.66 13.75 -10.07
N SER A 12 -20.47 13.57 -11.11
CA SER A 12 -21.90 13.86 -11.02
C SER A 12 -22.64 12.83 -10.15
N ALA A 13 -23.55 13.31 -9.30
CA ALA A 13 -24.43 12.44 -8.51
C ALA A 13 -25.42 11.63 -9.36
N THR A 14 -25.65 12.06 -10.61
CA THR A 14 -26.55 11.36 -11.56
C THR A 14 -25.84 10.27 -12.35
N ASP A 15 -24.51 10.20 -12.30
CA ASP A 15 -23.75 9.20 -13.06
C ASP A 15 -24.07 7.79 -12.56
N SER A 16 -24.42 6.91 -13.51
CA SER A 16 -24.60 5.50 -13.20
C SER A 16 -23.26 4.82 -12.93
N THR A 17 -23.30 3.61 -12.38
CA THR A 17 -22.07 2.80 -12.19
C THR A 17 -21.36 2.53 -13.54
N ALA A 18 -22.13 2.41 -14.63
CA ALA A 18 -21.59 2.24 -15.97
C ALA A 18 -20.89 3.52 -16.47
N ASP A 19 -21.46 4.70 -16.18
CA ASP A 19 -20.85 5.99 -16.51
C ASP A 19 -19.53 6.19 -15.77
N ILE A 20 -19.53 5.94 -14.45
CA ILE A 20 -18.32 6.00 -13.62
C ILE A 20 -17.24 5.10 -14.19
N THR A 21 -17.58 3.83 -14.47
CA THR A 21 -16.63 2.86 -15.03
C THR A 21 -16.09 3.32 -16.39
N ARG A 22 -16.96 3.85 -17.26
CA ARG A 22 -16.58 4.37 -18.57
C ARG A 22 -15.62 5.55 -18.45
N ILE A 23 -15.90 6.51 -17.57
CA ILE A 23 -15.03 7.68 -17.36
C ILE A 23 -13.71 7.25 -16.75
N GLN A 24 -13.74 6.34 -15.77
CA GLN A 24 -12.52 5.81 -15.17
C GLN A 24 -11.61 5.13 -16.19
N LYS A 25 -12.12 4.56 -17.29
CA LYS A 25 -11.24 3.95 -18.31
C LYS A 25 -10.18 4.93 -18.84
N SER A 26 -10.52 6.21 -19.02
CA SER A 26 -9.59 7.24 -19.51
C SER A 26 -8.60 7.74 -18.45
N TRP A 27 -8.78 7.38 -17.17
CA TRP A 27 -7.88 7.81 -16.11
C TRP A 27 -6.53 7.07 -16.15
N SER A 28 -5.49 7.78 -15.71
CA SER A 28 -4.17 7.19 -15.45
C SER A 28 -4.26 6.08 -14.39
N LYS A 29 -3.26 5.18 -14.38
CA LYS A 29 -3.16 4.12 -13.37
C LYS A 29 -3.15 4.71 -11.96
N ASP A 30 -2.37 5.76 -11.75
CA ASP A 30 -2.18 6.41 -10.45
C ASP A 30 -3.49 7.02 -9.93
N ARG A 31 -4.27 7.68 -10.80
CA ARG A 31 -5.58 8.24 -10.43
C ARG A 31 -6.59 7.15 -10.08
N LYS A 32 -6.57 6.01 -10.79
CA LYS A 32 -7.41 4.84 -10.45
C LYS A 32 -7.03 4.27 -9.07
N ILE A 33 -5.75 4.18 -8.76
CA ILE A 33 -5.26 3.72 -7.45
C ILE A 33 -5.72 4.67 -6.34
N CYS A 34 -5.54 5.98 -6.51
CA CYS A 34 -6.00 6.97 -5.55
C CYS A 34 -7.51 6.90 -5.32
N PHE A 35 -8.31 6.73 -6.39
CA PHE A 35 -9.76 6.62 -6.27
C PHE A 35 -10.20 5.36 -5.53
N LYS A 36 -9.54 4.23 -5.81
CA LYS A 36 -9.77 2.98 -5.09
C LYS A 36 -9.48 3.17 -3.61
N PHE A 37 -8.31 3.75 -3.28
CA PHE A 37 -7.92 4.05 -1.92
C PHE A 37 -8.93 4.96 -1.20
N PHE A 38 -9.39 6.04 -1.84
CA PHE A 38 -10.46 6.90 -1.30
C PHE A 38 -11.74 6.12 -1.02
N THR A 39 -12.13 5.22 -1.94
CA THR A 39 -13.34 4.41 -1.79
C THR A 39 -13.26 3.46 -0.61
N GLU A 40 -12.10 2.88 -0.38
CA GLU A 40 -11.87 1.98 0.76
C GLU A 40 -11.82 2.76 2.07
N VAL A 41 -11.04 3.84 2.16
CA VAL A 41 -10.96 4.64 3.40
C VAL A 41 -12.31 5.24 3.78
N LEU A 42 -13.08 5.76 2.83
CA LEU A 42 -14.42 6.29 3.10
C LEU A 42 -15.46 5.20 3.38
N GLY A 43 -15.20 3.97 2.93
CA GLY A 43 -16.12 2.85 3.07
C GLY A 43 -15.94 2.07 4.37
N THR A 44 -14.70 1.72 4.67
CA THR A 44 -14.29 0.79 5.73
C THR A 44 -13.30 1.42 6.70
N GLY A 45 -12.93 2.69 6.52
CA GLY A 45 -11.94 3.41 7.33
C GLY A 45 -10.49 3.16 6.90
N ILE A 46 -10.23 2.09 6.15
CA ILE A 46 -8.90 1.61 5.73
C ILE A 46 -9.07 0.76 4.47
N PRO A 47 -8.06 0.66 3.57
CA PRO A 47 -8.00 -0.36 2.53
C PRO A 47 -8.40 -1.75 3.01
N SER A 48 -9.61 -2.22 2.64
CA SER A 48 -10.13 -3.51 3.11
C SER A 48 -9.73 -4.70 2.23
N GLU A 49 -9.11 -4.48 1.06
CA GLU A 49 -8.84 -5.55 0.10
C GLU A 49 -7.40 -5.48 -0.46
N ARG A 50 -6.49 -6.04 0.35
CA ARG A 50 -5.58 -7.18 0.08
C ARG A 50 -5.01 -7.37 -1.33
N SER A 51 -4.85 -6.33 -2.12
CA SER A 51 -3.95 -6.37 -3.29
C SER A 51 -2.66 -5.65 -2.89
N ALA A 52 -1.51 -6.28 -3.11
CA ALA A 52 -0.22 -5.65 -2.82
C ALA A 52 -0.12 -4.28 -3.54
N ASP A 53 -0.65 -4.21 -4.76
CA ASP A 53 -0.72 -2.99 -5.58
C ASP A 53 -1.51 -1.84 -4.98
N SER A 54 -2.46 -2.10 -4.07
CA SER A 54 -3.22 -1.05 -3.37
C SER A 54 -2.74 -0.86 -1.93
N CYS A 55 -2.11 -1.85 -1.32
CA CYS A 55 -1.69 -1.82 0.08
C CYS A 55 -0.29 -1.22 0.24
N VAL A 56 0.65 -1.66 -0.59
CA VAL A 56 2.06 -1.27 -0.48
C VAL A 56 2.28 0.22 -0.76
N PRO A 57 1.69 0.83 -1.81
CA PRO A 57 1.93 2.25 -2.10
C PRO A 57 1.49 3.22 -1.01
N PHE A 58 0.65 2.78 -0.06
CA PHE A 58 0.18 3.57 1.07
C PHE A 58 0.71 3.05 2.42
N ALA A 59 1.78 2.24 2.39
CA ALA A 59 2.45 1.70 3.56
C ALA A 59 1.55 0.85 4.48
N CYS A 60 0.39 0.41 4.01
CA CYS A 60 -0.50 -0.48 4.75
C CYS A 60 0.14 -1.86 4.96
N CYS A 61 1.12 -2.25 4.13
CA CYS A 61 1.82 -3.54 4.20
C CYS A 61 2.67 -3.73 5.46
N LEU A 62 2.96 -2.65 6.21
CA LEU A 62 3.70 -2.72 7.47
C LEU A 62 2.88 -3.37 8.58
N TYR A 63 1.55 -3.33 8.43
CA TYR A 63 0.60 -3.79 9.43
C TYR A 63 -0.02 -5.09 8.98
N SER A 64 -0.25 -5.98 9.95
CA SER A 64 -0.91 -7.26 9.70
C SER A 64 -2.43 -7.08 9.57
N VAL A 65 -3.21 -8.13 9.87
CA VAL A 65 -4.68 -8.12 9.76
C VAL A 65 -5.35 -7.02 10.59
N LYS A 66 -4.70 -6.55 11.66
CA LYS A 66 -5.15 -5.42 12.47
C LYS A 66 -4.30 -4.20 12.19
N PHE A 67 -4.89 -3.24 11.51
CA PHE A 67 -4.30 -1.92 11.33
C PHE A 67 -4.39 -1.11 12.63
N PRO A 68 -3.37 -0.30 12.96
CA PRO A 68 -3.43 0.58 14.10
C PRO A 68 -4.48 1.67 13.85
N GLU A 69 -5.25 2.01 14.88
CA GLU A 69 -6.28 3.05 14.82
C GLU A 69 -5.72 4.38 14.27
N THR A 70 -4.48 4.70 14.64
CA THR A 70 -3.79 5.90 14.17
C THR A 70 -3.61 5.95 12.65
N LEU A 71 -3.39 4.80 11.98
CA LEU A 71 -3.30 4.76 10.51
C LEU A 71 -4.66 5.10 9.87
N CYS A 72 -5.74 4.57 10.44
CA CYS A 72 -7.10 4.85 10.02
C CYS A 72 -7.39 6.35 10.14
N ILE A 73 -7.11 6.91 11.33
CA ILE A 73 -7.33 8.33 11.63
C ILE A 73 -6.50 9.20 10.68
N LEU A 74 -5.22 8.86 10.47
CA LEU A 74 -4.32 9.61 9.59
C LEU A 74 -4.88 9.72 8.17
N TYR A 75 -5.20 8.59 7.54
CA TYR A 75 -5.67 8.60 6.16
C TYR A 75 -7.10 9.12 6.01
N TYR A 76 -7.99 8.80 6.95
CA TYR A 76 -9.34 9.35 6.94
C TYR A 76 -9.29 10.87 7.05
N THR A 77 -8.53 11.41 8.01
CA THR A 77 -8.40 12.86 8.20
C THR A 77 -7.73 13.53 7.01
N LEU A 78 -6.70 12.91 6.43
CA LEU A 78 -6.05 13.42 5.22
C LEU A 78 -7.07 13.59 4.07
N ILE A 79 -7.88 12.56 3.80
CA ILE A 79 -8.90 12.57 2.74
C ILE A 79 -10.02 13.60 3.01
N GLN A 80 -10.30 13.90 4.28
CA GLN A 80 -11.23 14.99 4.63
C GLN A 80 -10.62 16.38 4.38
N ARG A 81 -9.31 16.54 4.60
CA ARG A 81 -8.60 17.84 4.54
C ARG A 81 -7.98 18.19 3.18
N CYS A 82 -7.87 17.25 2.25
CA CYS A 82 -7.35 17.49 0.90
C CYS A 82 -8.41 17.32 -0.19
N SER A 83 -8.17 17.93 -1.35
CA SER A 83 -8.90 17.60 -2.57
C SER A 83 -8.39 16.28 -3.16
N PHE A 84 -9.20 15.65 -4.01
CA PHE A 84 -8.77 14.43 -4.70
C PHE A 84 -7.56 14.68 -5.62
N ASP A 85 -7.50 15.84 -6.27
CA ASP A 85 -6.40 16.20 -7.15
C ASP A 85 -5.11 16.47 -6.38
N GLU A 86 -5.18 17.16 -5.23
CA GLU A 86 -4.03 17.34 -4.32
C GLU A 86 -3.46 15.98 -3.89
N PHE A 87 -4.34 15.04 -3.52
CA PHE A 87 -3.91 13.70 -3.15
C PHE A 87 -3.29 12.93 -4.32
N CYS A 88 -3.92 12.97 -5.50
CA CYS A 88 -3.40 12.30 -6.69
C CYS A 88 -2.03 12.85 -7.10
N GLU A 89 -1.85 14.17 -7.05
CA GLU A 89 -0.57 14.82 -7.32
C GLU A 89 0.48 14.40 -6.29
N ALA A 90 0.13 14.45 -4.99
CA ALA A 90 1.04 14.06 -3.93
C ALA A 90 1.46 12.59 -4.02
N TYR A 91 0.51 11.71 -4.33
CA TYR A 91 0.80 10.31 -4.63
C TYR A 91 1.75 10.18 -5.82
N THR A 92 1.39 10.75 -6.98
CA THR A 92 2.16 10.59 -8.22
C THR A 92 3.60 11.12 -8.13
N THR A 93 3.83 12.12 -7.28
CA THR A 93 5.11 12.80 -7.07
C THR A 93 5.89 12.31 -5.84
N SER A 94 5.43 11.26 -5.16
CA SER A 94 6.08 10.73 -3.94
C SER A 94 6.13 11.74 -2.78
N SER A 95 5.13 12.62 -2.68
CA SER A 95 5.07 13.73 -1.71
C SER A 95 3.88 13.64 -0.74
N LEU A 96 3.31 12.44 -0.52
CA LEU A 96 2.23 12.22 0.46
C LEU A 96 2.63 12.65 1.88
N ILE A 97 3.89 12.45 2.28
CA ILE A 97 4.43 12.93 3.56
C ILE A 97 4.29 14.45 3.67
N ALA A 98 4.76 15.18 2.66
CA ALA A 98 4.64 16.64 2.62
C ALA A 98 3.19 17.11 2.56
N LEU A 99 2.29 16.35 1.93
CA LEU A 99 0.86 16.64 1.97
C LEU A 99 0.28 16.45 3.38
N MET A 100 0.60 15.34 4.07
CA MET A 100 0.18 15.11 5.46
C MET A 100 0.60 16.26 6.37
N ASP A 101 1.86 16.69 6.28
CA ASP A 101 2.39 17.79 7.08
C ASP A 101 1.67 19.11 6.77
N ARG A 102 1.48 19.44 5.49
CA ARG A 102 0.73 20.64 5.06
C ARG A 102 -0.73 20.62 5.51
N LYS A 103 -1.33 19.45 5.70
CA LYS A 103 -2.69 19.29 6.23
C LYS A 103 -2.72 19.14 7.76
N GLY A 104 -1.60 19.40 8.44
CA GLY A 104 -1.49 19.42 9.90
C GLY A 104 -1.58 18.04 10.53
N LEU A 105 -1.00 17.02 9.88
CA LEU A 105 -1.02 15.61 10.32
C LEU A 105 0.39 15.07 10.66
N TYR A 106 1.34 15.97 10.91
CA TYR A 106 2.72 15.59 11.23
C TYR A 106 2.79 14.69 12.46
N GLN A 107 2.01 14.97 13.50
CA GLN A 107 2.05 14.21 14.76
C GLN A 107 1.56 12.78 14.55
N GLU A 108 0.41 12.60 13.89
CA GLU A 108 -0.17 11.29 13.57
C GLU A 108 0.70 10.50 12.60
N ARG A 109 1.36 11.18 11.66
CA ARG A 109 2.31 10.56 10.74
C ARG A 109 3.59 10.09 11.45
N SER A 110 4.16 10.94 12.31
CA SER A 110 5.46 10.67 12.95
C SER A 110 5.44 9.43 13.85
N VAL A 111 4.29 9.12 14.46
CA VAL A 111 4.15 7.91 15.29
C VAL A 111 4.06 6.61 14.48
N MET A 112 3.94 6.68 13.14
CA MET A 112 3.98 5.49 12.26
C MET A 112 5.38 4.92 12.07
N GLY A 113 6.43 5.70 12.41
CA GLY A 113 7.81 5.25 12.38
C GLY A 113 8.49 5.31 10.99
N PRO A 114 9.80 5.00 10.94
CA PRO A 114 10.65 5.25 9.78
C PRO A 114 10.34 4.36 8.57
N ASP A 115 9.87 3.12 8.79
CA ASP A 115 9.46 2.23 7.70
C ASP A 115 8.28 2.83 6.92
N PHE A 116 7.33 3.46 7.62
CA PHE A 116 6.17 4.12 6.99
C PHE A 116 6.60 5.27 6.08
N GLU A 117 7.48 6.13 6.59
CA GLU A 117 8.03 7.25 5.81
C GLU A 117 8.87 6.74 4.62
N THR A 118 9.65 5.68 4.83
CA THR A 118 10.45 5.07 3.76
C THR A 118 9.56 4.58 2.63
N VAL A 119 8.51 3.81 2.92
CA VAL A 119 7.58 3.32 1.89
C VAL A 119 6.92 4.47 1.15
N LEU A 120 6.43 5.50 1.85
CA LEU A 120 5.76 6.63 1.21
C LEU A 120 6.71 7.49 0.35
N SER A 121 7.97 7.65 0.75
CA SER A 121 8.99 8.35 -0.04
C SER A 121 9.36 7.61 -1.33
N GLN A 122 9.23 6.29 -1.34
CA GLN A 122 9.47 5.42 -2.48
C GLN A 122 8.23 5.29 -3.39
N SER A 123 7.05 5.47 -2.84
CA SER A 123 5.77 5.29 -3.53
C SER A 123 5.52 6.36 -4.58
N PRO A 124 5.00 6.03 -5.78
CA PRO A 124 4.56 4.70 -6.20
C PRO A 124 5.59 3.96 -7.06
N ARG A 125 6.70 4.60 -7.44
CA ARG A 125 7.56 4.13 -8.55
C ARG A 125 8.84 3.42 -8.11
N ARG A 126 9.32 3.66 -6.88
CA ARG A 126 10.62 3.22 -6.38
C ARG A 126 10.50 2.32 -5.16
N ILE A 127 9.32 1.72 -4.96
CA ILE A 127 9.02 0.88 -3.82
C ILE A 127 9.92 -0.36 -3.86
N SER A 128 10.66 -0.57 -2.78
CA SER A 128 11.55 -1.71 -2.62
C SER A 128 10.77 -3.03 -2.61
N SER A 129 11.34 -4.07 -3.20
CA SER A 129 10.73 -5.40 -3.30
C SER A 129 10.35 -6.01 -1.94
N VAL A 130 11.05 -5.64 -0.86
CA VAL A 130 10.80 -6.18 0.48
C VAL A 130 9.41 -5.80 1.02
N TRP A 131 8.88 -4.64 0.62
CA TRP A 131 7.55 -4.22 1.04
C TRP A 131 6.45 -5.06 0.38
N TYR A 132 6.67 -5.51 -0.86
CA TYR A 132 5.80 -6.48 -1.53
C TYR A 132 5.90 -7.87 -0.92
N LEU A 133 7.12 -8.30 -0.56
CA LEU A 133 7.32 -9.53 0.21
C LEU A 133 6.55 -9.47 1.55
N ARG A 134 6.66 -8.36 2.28
CA ARG A 134 5.99 -8.17 3.56
C ARG A 134 4.46 -8.19 3.42
N ALA A 135 3.92 -7.52 2.41
CA ALA A 135 2.51 -7.58 2.08
C ALA A 135 2.04 -9.02 1.81
N TYR A 136 2.78 -9.76 0.99
CA TYR A 136 2.45 -11.15 0.64
C TYR A 136 2.56 -12.11 1.84
N ALA A 137 3.59 -11.90 2.67
CA ALA A 137 3.80 -12.68 3.89
C ALA A 137 2.65 -12.48 4.89
N HIS A 138 2.15 -11.26 5.06
CA HIS A 138 1.02 -10.98 5.94
C HIS A 138 -0.34 -11.34 5.34
N CYS A 139 -0.47 -11.33 4.01
CA CYS A 139 -1.74 -11.51 3.33
C CYS A 139 -1.58 -12.34 2.05
N GLN A 140 -2.07 -13.59 2.08
CA GLN A 140 -1.97 -14.52 0.95
C GLN A 140 -2.70 -14.01 -0.30
N ASP A 141 -3.80 -13.28 -0.13
CA ASP A 141 -4.58 -12.72 -1.24
C ASP A 141 -3.85 -11.55 -1.94
N ALA A 142 -2.84 -10.97 -1.29
CA ALA A 142 -2.03 -9.88 -1.81
C ALA A 142 -0.86 -10.39 -2.63
N VAL A 143 -1.11 -11.28 -3.59
CA VAL A 143 -0.08 -11.80 -4.50
C VAL A 143 0.49 -10.64 -5.33
N PRO A 144 1.76 -10.24 -5.12
CA PRO A 144 2.39 -9.20 -5.92
C PRO A 144 2.85 -9.79 -7.26
N ASP A 145 3.34 -8.93 -8.16
CA ASP A 145 4.13 -9.41 -9.29
C ASP A 145 5.30 -10.27 -8.79
N LEU A 146 5.40 -11.51 -9.27
CA LEU A 146 6.39 -12.48 -8.82
C LEU A 146 7.84 -11.97 -8.97
N ARG A 147 8.09 -11.01 -9.87
CA ARG A 147 9.40 -10.36 -10.02
C ARG A 147 9.88 -9.69 -8.73
N HIS A 148 8.96 -9.19 -7.90
CA HIS A 148 9.30 -8.64 -6.58
C HIS A 148 9.70 -9.72 -5.57
N LEU A 149 9.32 -10.98 -5.79
CA LEU A 149 9.57 -12.07 -4.87
C LEU A 149 10.83 -12.89 -5.22
N VAL A 150 11.31 -12.80 -6.46
CA VAL A 150 12.50 -13.52 -6.95
C VAL A 150 13.72 -13.35 -6.02
N PRO A 151 14.10 -12.15 -5.55
CA PRO A 151 15.26 -11.98 -4.67
C PRO A 151 15.17 -12.75 -3.34
N TYR A 152 13.97 -13.18 -2.96
CA TYR A 152 13.67 -13.83 -1.69
C TYR A 152 13.50 -15.34 -1.83
N GLY A 153 13.90 -15.92 -2.97
CA GLY A 153 13.92 -17.37 -3.21
C GLY A 153 12.64 -17.93 -3.86
N PHE A 154 11.62 -17.10 -4.10
CA PHE A 154 10.36 -17.56 -4.72
C PHE A 154 10.53 -17.99 -6.17
N GLY A 155 11.58 -17.54 -6.87
CA GLY A 155 11.89 -18.03 -8.22
C GLY A 155 12.35 -19.49 -8.26
N ASN A 156 12.74 -20.06 -7.11
CA ASN A 156 13.29 -21.41 -7.00
C ASN A 156 12.28 -22.44 -6.47
N THR A 157 11.05 -22.02 -6.13
CA THR A 157 10.01 -22.93 -5.63
C THR A 157 9.43 -23.76 -6.77
N GLN A 158 9.30 -25.06 -6.57
CA GLN A 158 8.85 -26.00 -7.60
C GLN A 158 7.32 -26.09 -7.70
N ASP A 159 6.63 -25.83 -6.59
CA ASP A 159 5.18 -25.92 -6.52
C ASP A 159 4.55 -24.90 -5.55
N LEU A 160 3.22 -24.85 -5.53
CA LEU A 160 2.46 -23.96 -4.65
C LEU A 160 2.66 -24.27 -3.15
N LYS A 161 3.03 -25.51 -2.79
CA LYS A 161 3.26 -25.89 -1.38
C LYS A 161 4.59 -25.32 -0.90
N GLU A 162 5.63 -25.36 -1.72
CA GLU A 162 6.91 -24.73 -1.43
C GLU A 162 6.79 -23.21 -1.36
N MET A 163 6.05 -22.62 -2.30
CA MET A 163 5.74 -21.19 -2.28
C MET A 163 5.03 -20.78 -0.98
N GLU A 164 4.04 -21.56 -0.55
CA GLU A 164 3.30 -21.32 0.69
C GLU A 164 4.18 -21.51 1.94
N ARG A 165 5.06 -22.52 1.96
CA ARG A 165 6.02 -22.72 3.07
C ARG A 165 6.97 -21.53 3.20
N LEU A 166 7.52 -21.06 2.09
CA LEU A 166 8.42 -19.91 2.07
C LEU A 166 7.69 -18.62 2.50
N ARG A 167 6.46 -18.41 2.03
CA ARG A 167 5.60 -17.30 2.49
C ARG A 167 5.37 -17.35 4.00
N LEU A 168 5.05 -18.52 4.55
CA LEU A 168 4.84 -18.71 5.99
C LEU A 168 6.12 -18.51 6.80
N PHE A 169 7.28 -18.84 6.26
CA PHE A 169 8.58 -18.53 6.87
C PHE A 169 8.77 -17.01 7.01
N TYR A 170 8.62 -16.25 5.92
CA TYR A 170 8.70 -14.78 5.99
C TYR A 170 7.60 -14.17 6.87
N CYS A 171 6.39 -14.76 6.88
CA CYS A 171 5.32 -14.32 7.77
C CYS A 171 5.73 -14.40 9.25
N LYS A 172 6.40 -15.48 9.64
CA LYS A 172 6.94 -15.63 11.00
C LYS A 172 8.05 -14.63 11.29
N LEU A 173 8.99 -14.43 10.36
CA LEU A 173 10.08 -13.46 10.51
C LEU A 173 9.57 -12.04 10.74
N PHE A 174 8.63 -11.57 9.91
CA PHE A 174 8.09 -10.21 10.06
C PHE A 174 7.20 -10.04 11.30
N LYS A 175 6.40 -11.06 11.66
CA LYS A 175 5.54 -10.98 12.86
C LYS A 175 6.34 -10.94 14.16
N ALA A 176 7.49 -11.60 14.18
CA ALA A 176 8.37 -11.61 15.36
C ALA A 176 9.40 -10.47 15.32
N GLU A 177 9.33 -9.58 14.31
CA GLU A 177 10.26 -8.46 14.11
C GLU A 177 11.74 -8.87 14.20
N LEU A 178 12.05 -10.11 13.75
CA LEU A 178 13.37 -10.71 13.95
C LEU A 178 14.45 -10.08 13.08
N ILE A 179 14.06 -9.50 11.94
CA ILE A 179 14.97 -8.89 10.97
C ILE A 179 14.31 -7.62 10.43
N PRO A 180 14.98 -6.45 10.51
CA PRO A 180 14.52 -5.24 9.85
C PRO A 180 14.32 -5.47 8.33
N SER A 181 13.24 -4.93 7.77
CA SER A 181 12.90 -5.19 6.36
C SER A 181 14.00 -4.72 5.39
N LEU A 182 14.67 -3.62 5.70
CA LEU A 182 15.75 -3.10 4.85
C LEU A 182 17.02 -3.96 4.93
N GLU A 183 17.34 -4.54 6.09
CA GLU A 183 18.46 -5.49 6.20
C GLU A 183 18.21 -6.77 5.39
N LEU A 184 16.96 -7.27 5.39
CA LEU A 184 16.58 -8.41 4.55
C LEU A 184 16.72 -8.07 3.06
N LEU A 185 16.40 -6.84 2.65
CA LEU A 185 16.62 -6.37 1.28
C LEU A 185 18.11 -6.35 0.93
N GLU A 186 18.96 -5.84 1.82
CA GLU A 186 20.41 -5.80 1.62
C GLU A 186 21.01 -7.21 1.53
N ALA A 187 20.57 -8.14 2.39
CA ALA A 187 20.97 -9.54 2.33
C ALA A 187 20.55 -10.20 1.02
N ALA A 188 19.31 -9.97 0.57
CA ALA A 188 18.81 -10.46 -0.71
C ALA A 188 19.64 -9.93 -1.89
N ASN A 189 19.89 -8.62 -1.92
CA ASN A 189 20.69 -7.98 -2.97
C ASN A 189 22.16 -8.43 -2.95
N GLY A 190 22.68 -8.78 -1.77
CA GLY A 190 24.03 -9.28 -1.57
C GLY A 190 24.21 -10.78 -1.78
N GLY A 191 23.13 -11.53 -2.06
CA GLY A 191 23.18 -13.00 -2.18
C GLY A 191 23.39 -13.74 -0.86
N ARG A 192 23.20 -13.08 0.29
CA ARG A 192 23.50 -13.58 1.64
C ARG A 192 22.24 -13.88 2.46
N LEU A 193 21.14 -14.24 1.79
CA LEU A 193 19.84 -14.42 2.45
C LEU A 193 19.79 -15.64 3.39
N PHE A 194 20.78 -16.54 3.30
CA PHE A 194 20.89 -17.77 4.09
C PHE A 194 22.22 -17.88 4.86
N GLU A 195 22.97 -16.78 4.95
CA GLU A 195 24.17 -16.67 5.78
C GLU A 195 23.80 -16.08 7.16
#